data_AF-A0A369HEV0-F1
#
_entry.id   AF-A0A369HEV0-F1
#
_cell.length_a   1.000
_cell.length_b   1.000
_cell.length_c   1.000
_cell.angle_alpha   90.00
_cell.angle_beta   90.00
_cell.angle_gamma   90.00
#
_symmetry.space_group_name_H-M   'P 1'
#
loop_
_entity.id
_entity.type
_entity.pdbx_description
1 polymer ?
#
loop_
_entity_poly.entity_id
_entity_poly.type
_entity_poly.pdbx_seq_one_letter_code
_entity_poly.pdbx_strand_id
1 'polypeptide(L)'
;MRASLILSSILAALTTASALNEEVFIRNLAVIKTWTFVGTKTIKYVNFRLNGKEVNDISCTVRNPTFPEPSAPVSCSDPTYRFSLRPGTTGHEFSLEIYHKKESDSVEYKGQADVPTYCGAADNEAVRYLCIQKMLFTEIPIDGARLSAET
;
A
#
# COMPACT_ATOMS: atom_id res chain seq x y z
N MET A 1 29.00 9.15 -65.24
CA MET A 1 28.67 9.67 -63.89
C MET A 1 27.94 8.55 -63.15
N ARG A 2 28.56 7.93 -62.13
CA ARG A 2 27.96 6.85 -61.34
C ARG A 2 27.51 7.44 -60.00
N ALA A 3 26.20 7.50 -59.79
CA ALA A 3 25.60 7.99 -58.55
C ALA A 3 25.51 6.84 -57.54
N SER A 4 26.32 6.90 -56.48
CA SER A 4 26.19 6.02 -55.31
C SER A 4 25.19 6.64 -54.32
N LEU A 5 24.05 6.00 -54.15
CA LEU A 5 23.08 6.32 -53.10
C LEU A 5 23.44 5.51 -51.85
N ILE A 6 23.96 6.18 -50.81
CA ILE A 6 24.22 5.57 -49.52
C ILE A 6 22.90 5.62 -48.72
N LEU A 7 22.21 4.49 -48.63
CA LEU A 7 21.08 4.31 -47.72
C LEU A 7 21.62 4.32 -46.28
N SER A 8 21.43 5.43 -45.57
CA SER A 8 21.71 5.51 -44.13
C SER A 8 20.49 5.00 -43.37
N SER A 9 20.54 3.73 -42.95
CA SER A 9 19.51 3.10 -42.11
C SER A 9 19.70 3.53 -40.66
N ILE A 10 18.84 4.44 -40.21
CA ILE A 10 18.75 4.87 -38.80
C ILE A 10 18.14 3.70 -38.00
N LEU A 11 18.96 3.05 -37.17
CA LEU A 11 18.49 2.11 -36.16
C LEU A 11 17.94 2.89 -34.97
N ALA A 12 16.62 2.93 -34.81
CA ALA A 12 16.01 3.42 -33.58
C ALA A 12 16.15 2.34 -32.49
N ALA A 13 17.02 2.57 -31.51
CA ALA A 13 17.09 1.74 -30.32
C ALA A 13 15.87 2.04 -29.44
N LEU A 14 14.92 1.10 -29.33
CA LEU A 14 13.87 1.17 -28.33
C LEU A 14 14.50 0.90 -26.96
N THR A 15 14.75 1.94 -26.18
CA THR A 15 15.01 1.79 -24.75
C THR A 15 13.71 1.37 -24.08
N THR A 16 13.57 0.07 -23.78
CA THR A 16 12.55 -0.40 -22.83
C THR A 16 12.97 0.09 -21.44
N ALA A 17 12.39 1.20 -20.99
CA ALA A 17 12.50 1.61 -19.59
C ALA A 17 11.82 0.53 -18.73
N SER A 18 12.59 -0.17 -17.90
CA SER A 18 12.01 -1.04 -16.87
C SER A 18 11.22 -0.15 -15.92
N ALA A 19 9.89 -0.31 -15.91
CA ALA A 19 9.06 0.38 -14.92
C ALA A 19 9.49 -0.06 -13.51
N LEU A 20 9.73 0.90 -12.62
CA LEU A 20 9.95 0.63 -11.21
C LEU A 20 8.59 0.36 -10.55
N ASN A 21 7.97 -0.77 -10.84
CA ASN A 21 6.69 -1.16 -10.25
C ASN A 21 6.80 -2.49 -9.51
N GLU A 22 5.98 -2.64 -8.48
CA GLU A 22 5.75 -3.89 -7.76
C GLU A 22 4.25 -3.98 -7.44
N GLU A 23 3.73 -5.20 -7.40
CA GLU A 23 2.38 -5.48 -6.93
C GLU A 23 2.46 -6.17 -5.57
N VAL A 24 1.70 -5.68 -4.60
CA VAL A 24 1.53 -6.34 -3.31
C VAL A 24 0.09 -6.78 -3.12
N PHE A 25 -0.10 -7.89 -2.42
CA PHE A 25 -1.42 -8.46 -2.16
C PHE A 25 -1.74 -8.42 -0.68
N ILE A 26 -2.81 -7.70 -0.35
CA ILE A 26 -3.33 -7.58 1.01
C ILE A 26 -4.42 -8.63 1.23
N ARG A 27 -4.30 -9.41 2.31
CA ARG A 27 -5.31 -10.37 2.73
C ARG A 27 -5.70 -10.17 4.19
N ASN A 28 -6.90 -10.62 4.52
CA ASN A 28 -7.41 -10.69 5.88
C ASN A 28 -7.30 -9.36 6.65
N LEU A 29 -7.52 -8.22 5.96
CA LEU A 29 -7.59 -6.94 6.67
C LEU A 29 -8.70 -6.99 7.70
N ALA A 30 -8.35 -6.71 8.95
CA ALA A 30 -9.26 -6.50 10.04
C ALA A 30 -8.91 -5.19 10.76
N VAL A 31 -9.93 -4.36 10.95
CA VAL A 31 -9.83 -3.08 11.65
C VAL A 31 -10.86 -3.06 12.77
N ILE A 32 -10.38 -2.86 14.00
CA ILE A 32 -11.25 -2.64 15.14
C ILE A 32 -11.35 -1.13 15.36
N LYS A 33 -12.57 -0.60 15.31
CA LYS A 33 -12.87 0.80 15.56
C LYS A 33 -13.85 0.94 16.71
N THR A 34 -13.75 2.04 17.44
CA THR A 34 -14.74 2.46 18.44
C THR A 34 -15.32 3.81 18.07
N TRP A 35 -16.61 3.98 18.30
CA TRP A 35 -17.28 5.28 18.24
C TRP A 35 -17.35 5.87 19.64
N THR A 36 -17.00 7.14 19.78
CA THR A 36 -17.31 7.88 21.00
C THR A 36 -18.71 8.49 20.90
N PHE A 37 -19.32 8.82 22.04
CA PHE A 37 -20.61 9.51 22.08
C PHE A 37 -20.61 10.88 21.38
N VAL A 38 -19.42 11.45 21.14
CA VAL A 38 -19.21 12.69 20.36
C VAL A 38 -18.97 12.43 18.86
N GLY A 39 -19.21 11.21 18.38
CA GLY A 39 -19.10 10.83 16.96
C GLY A 39 -17.67 10.60 16.46
N THR A 40 -16.67 10.62 17.34
CA THR A 40 -15.27 10.40 16.94
C THR A 40 -15.00 8.92 16.75
N LYS A 41 -14.50 8.56 15.58
CA LYS A 41 -14.00 7.22 15.26
C LYS A 41 -12.56 7.09 15.72
N THR A 42 -12.29 6.16 16.64
CA THR A 42 -10.92 5.79 17.04
C THR A 42 -10.60 4.39 16.54
N ILE A 43 -9.47 4.24 15.86
CA ILE A 43 -8.95 2.91 15.48
C ILE A 43 -8.22 2.33 16.67
N LYS A 44 -8.61 1.13 17.09
CA LYS A 44 -7.99 0.39 18.22
C LYS A 44 -6.97 -0.62 17.74
N TYR A 45 -7.22 -1.23 16.59
CA TYR A 45 -6.36 -2.27 16.05
C TYR A 45 -6.50 -2.37 14.54
N VAL A 46 -5.39 -2.66 13.88
CA VAL A 46 -5.33 -3.01 12.46
C VAL A 46 -4.45 -4.24 12.35
N ASN A 47 -4.89 -5.24 11.59
CA ASN A 47 -4.07 -6.35 11.15
C ASN A 47 -4.39 -6.74 9.73
N PHE A 48 -3.38 -7.20 8.99
CA PHE A 48 -3.54 -7.87 7.71
C PHE A 48 -2.30 -8.71 7.40
N ARG A 49 -2.39 -9.50 6.33
CA ARG A 49 -1.27 -10.22 5.73
C ARG A 49 -0.86 -9.56 4.42
N LEU A 50 0.44 -9.48 4.18
CA LEU A 50 1.01 -8.93 2.95
C LEU A 50 1.84 -9.99 2.24
N ASN A 51 1.61 -10.13 0.94
CA ASN A 51 2.57 -10.72 0.01
C ASN A 51 3.13 -9.61 -0.87
N GLY A 52 4.45 -9.63 -1.06
CA GLY A 52 5.13 -8.80 -2.03
C GLY A 52 6.07 -9.65 -2.86
N LYS A 53 6.94 -8.99 -3.62
CA LYS A 53 7.93 -9.70 -4.45
C LYS A 53 8.94 -10.49 -3.62
N GLU A 54 9.31 -9.97 -2.44
CA GLU A 54 10.40 -10.49 -1.61
C GLU A 54 9.91 -11.16 -0.32
N VAL A 55 8.60 -11.09 -0.05
CA VAL A 55 7.99 -11.59 1.18
C VAL A 55 6.70 -12.34 0.89
N ASN A 56 6.44 -13.40 1.66
CA ASN A 56 5.20 -14.17 1.57
C ASN A 56 4.55 -14.28 2.95
N ASP A 57 3.30 -13.84 3.03
CA ASP A 57 2.39 -13.92 4.18
C ASP A 57 2.90 -13.26 5.47
N ILE A 58 3.64 -12.15 5.33
CA ILE A 58 4.11 -11.39 6.49
C ILE A 58 2.96 -10.71 7.20
N SER A 59 3.10 -10.52 8.51
CA SER A 59 2.07 -9.92 9.36
C SER A 59 2.29 -8.42 9.50
N CYS A 60 1.27 -7.62 9.22
CA CYS A 60 1.31 -6.18 9.43
C CYS A 60 0.27 -5.81 10.49
N THR A 61 0.71 -5.31 11.64
CA THR A 61 -0.19 -5.04 12.78
C THR A 61 0.17 -3.76 13.50
N VAL A 62 -0.85 -3.03 13.97
CA VAL A 62 -0.66 -1.87 14.85
C VAL A 62 -1.83 -1.73 15.84
N ARG A 63 -1.52 -1.28 17.06
CA ARG A 63 -2.51 -0.91 18.08
C ARG A 63 -2.62 0.60 18.21
N ASN A 64 -3.84 1.08 18.35
CA ASN A 64 -4.18 2.49 18.51
C ASN A 64 -3.48 3.42 17.49
N PRO A 65 -3.46 3.12 16.18
CA PRO A 65 -2.85 4.02 15.21
C PRO A 65 -3.61 5.34 15.12
N THR A 66 -2.88 6.42 14.82
CA THR A 66 -3.50 7.69 14.47
C THR A 66 -4.26 7.56 13.16
N PHE A 67 -5.50 8.02 13.14
CA PHE A 67 -6.40 8.03 11.98
C PHE A 67 -7.28 9.28 12.10
N PRO A 68 -7.58 10.02 11.01
CA PRO A 68 -7.32 9.69 9.60
C PRO A 68 -5.92 10.03 9.08
N GLU A 69 -5.14 10.82 9.84
CA GLU A 69 -3.84 11.33 9.41
C GLU A 69 -2.71 10.67 10.21
N PRO A 70 -2.12 9.57 9.72
CA PRO A 70 -0.99 8.92 10.39
C PRO A 70 0.27 9.81 10.32
N SER A 71 0.99 9.93 11.44
CA SER A 71 2.23 10.72 11.52
C SER A 71 3.43 10.04 10.87
N ALA A 72 3.45 8.71 10.82
CA ALA A 72 4.48 7.89 10.19
C ALA A 72 3.92 6.51 9.82
N PRO A 73 4.48 5.83 8.81
CA PRO A 73 4.13 4.45 8.51
C PRO A 73 4.68 3.49 9.57
N VAL A 74 3.98 2.37 9.78
CA VAL A 74 4.29 1.34 10.77
C VAL A 74 4.91 0.14 10.08
N SER A 75 5.99 -0.41 10.64
CA SER A 75 6.64 -1.62 10.12
C SER A 75 5.75 -2.86 10.24
N CYS A 76 5.79 -3.69 9.20
CA CYS A 76 5.31 -5.06 9.27
C CYS A 76 6.34 -5.95 10.00
N SER A 77 6.07 -7.25 10.09
CA SER A 77 7.01 -8.22 10.67
C SER A 77 8.33 -8.30 9.87
N ASP A 78 8.27 -8.00 8.57
CA ASP A 78 9.47 -7.64 7.80
C ASP A 78 9.60 -6.11 7.78
N PRO A 79 10.71 -5.54 8.28
CA PRO A 79 10.87 -4.10 8.43
C PRO A 79 11.08 -3.35 7.11
N THR A 80 11.37 -4.05 6.01
CA THR A 80 11.49 -3.43 4.67
C THR A 80 10.12 -2.99 4.14
N TYR A 81 9.04 -3.62 4.60
CA TYR A 81 7.65 -3.24 4.33
C TYR A 81 7.05 -2.46 5.51
N ARG A 82 6.44 -1.33 5.19
CA ARG A 82 5.69 -0.49 6.15
C ARG A 82 4.34 -0.12 5.60
N PHE A 83 3.41 0.28 6.45
CA PHE A 83 2.07 0.66 6.03
C PHE A 83 1.49 1.83 6.83
N SER A 84 0.53 2.51 6.23
CA SER A 84 -0.31 3.52 6.86
C SER A 84 -1.78 3.17 6.59
N LEU A 85 -2.62 3.18 7.63
CA LEU A 85 -4.07 3.12 7.45
C LEU A 85 -4.59 4.53 7.18
N ARG A 86 -5.28 4.72 6.06
CA ARG A 86 -5.86 6.00 5.65
C ARG A 86 -7.36 5.88 5.39
N PRO A 87 -8.11 6.99 5.35
CA PRO A 87 -9.47 6.98 4.83
C PRO A 87 -9.50 6.41 3.41
N GLY A 88 -10.51 5.58 3.13
CA GLY A 88 -10.77 5.18 1.76
C GLY A 88 -11.40 6.29 0.93
N THR A 89 -11.51 6.08 -0.38
CA THR A 89 -12.26 6.96 -1.29
C THR A 89 -13.71 6.48 -1.46
N THR A 90 -14.48 7.12 -2.34
CA THR A 90 -15.93 6.94 -2.56
C THR A 90 -16.42 5.50 -2.34
N GLY A 91 -17.15 5.28 -1.23
CA GLY A 91 -17.76 3.98 -0.89
C GLY A 91 -16.89 3.03 -0.06
N HIS A 92 -15.63 3.40 0.23
CA HIS A 92 -14.69 2.64 1.04
C HIS A 92 -14.29 3.41 2.29
N GLU A 93 -14.32 2.74 3.44
CA GLU A 93 -13.98 3.38 4.71
C GLU A 93 -12.47 3.46 4.95
N PHE A 94 -11.71 2.54 4.34
CA PHE A 94 -10.28 2.37 4.58
C PHE A 94 -9.52 2.20 3.28
N SER A 95 -8.35 2.83 3.22
CA SER A 95 -7.29 2.53 2.29
C SER A 95 -6.03 2.13 3.04
N LEU A 96 -5.19 1.32 2.40
CA LEU A 96 -3.84 1.05 2.86
C LEU A 96 -2.88 1.71 1.91
N GLU A 97 -1.97 2.50 2.48
CA GLU A 97 -0.79 3.00 1.79
C GLU A 97 0.39 2.13 2.22
N ILE A 98 1.04 1.48 1.27
CA ILE A 98 2.12 0.54 1.47
C ILE A 98 3.43 1.17 1.01
N TYR A 99 4.48 0.92 1.77
CA TYR A 99 5.84 1.36 1.53
C TYR A 99 6.75 0.15 1.50
N HIS A 100 7.65 0.08 0.54
CA HIS A 100 8.70 -0.94 0.48
C HIS A 100 10.04 -0.25 0.19
N LYS A 101 10.97 -0.36 1.15
CA LYS A 101 12.35 0.12 1.01
C LYS A 101 13.31 -1.05 1.20
N LYS A 102 13.97 -1.44 0.12
CA LYS A 102 14.98 -2.49 0.12
C LYS A 102 16.26 -1.95 0.76
N GLU A 103 16.96 -2.78 1.53
CA GLU A 103 18.12 -2.35 2.33
C GLU A 103 19.23 -1.68 1.50
N SER A 104 19.43 -2.13 0.26
CA SER A 104 20.48 -1.65 -0.64
C SER A 104 19.98 -0.75 -1.77
N ASP A 105 18.72 -0.32 -1.74
CA ASP A 105 18.11 0.46 -2.82
C ASP A 105 17.94 1.94 -2.43
N SER A 106 18.20 2.84 -3.37
CA SER A 106 17.96 4.28 -3.23
C SER A 106 16.53 4.67 -3.60
N VAL A 107 15.73 3.68 -4.02
CA VAL A 107 14.33 3.81 -4.38
C VAL A 107 13.45 3.35 -3.21
N GLU A 108 12.46 4.16 -2.88
CA GLU A 108 11.33 3.73 -2.05
C GLU A 108 10.12 3.50 -2.95
N TYR A 109 9.56 2.30 -2.84
CA TYR A 109 8.32 1.94 -3.54
C TYR A 109 7.13 2.32 -2.68
N LYS A 110 6.13 2.94 -3.28
CA LYS A 110 4.94 3.42 -2.59
C LYS A 110 3.69 3.28 -3.44
N GLY A 111 2.59 2.89 -2.81
CA GLY A 111 1.28 2.90 -3.45
C GLY A 111 0.16 2.86 -2.43
N GLN A 112 -1.06 3.17 -2.88
CA GLN A 112 -2.23 3.21 -2.03
C GLN A 112 -3.44 2.67 -2.79
N ALA A 113 -4.25 1.86 -2.10
CA ALA A 113 -5.54 1.44 -2.64
C ALA A 113 -6.58 1.30 -1.52
N ASP A 114 -7.84 1.47 -1.90
CA ASP A 114 -8.98 1.17 -1.04
C ASP A 114 -9.09 -0.33 -0.78
N VAL A 115 -9.35 -0.70 0.47
CA VAL A 115 -9.58 -2.10 0.86
C VAL A 115 -11.05 -2.25 1.25
N PRO A 116 -11.89 -2.89 0.40
CA PRO A 116 -13.30 -3.06 0.69
C PRO A 116 -13.51 -3.86 1.97
N THR A 117 -14.24 -3.29 2.93
CA THR A 117 -14.54 -3.94 4.22
C THR A 117 -16.04 -4.01 4.49
N TYR A 118 -16.44 -5.02 5.25
CA TYR A 118 -17.75 -5.11 5.88
C TYR A 118 -17.58 -4.93 7.38
N CYS A 119 -18.35 -4.02 7.97
CA CYS A 119 -18.28 -3.71 9.39
C CYS A 119 -19.54 -4.18 10.12
N GLY A 120 -19.35 -4.94 11.20
CA GLY A 120 -20.39 -5.32 12.14
C GLY A 120 -20.02 -4.94 13.56
N ALA A 121 -20.99 -4.99 14.48
CA ALA A 121 -20.71 -4.88 15.90
C ALA A 121 -19.72 -5.99 16.32
N ALA A 122 -18.67 -5.62 17.05
CA ALA A 122 -17.65 -6.58 17.49
C ALA A 122 -18.07 -7.35 18.75
N ASP A 123 -18.92 -6.74 19.55
CA ASP A 123 -19.48 -7.24 20.79
C ASP A 123 -20.86 -6.61 21.02
N ASN A 124 -21.47 -6.89 22.18
CA ASN A 124 -22.76 -6.32 22.55
C ASN A 124 -22.66 -4.85 23.00
N GLU A 125 -21.46 -4.26 23.01
CA GLU A 125 -21.28 -2.85 23.31
C GLU A 125 -21.48 -2.05 22.02
N ALA A 126 -22.53 -1.21 21.97
CA ALA A 126 -22.99 -0.50 20.77
C ALA A 126 -22.00 0.51 20.15
N VAL A 127 -20.75 0.53 20.62
CA VAL A 127 -19.70 1.46 20.22
C VAL A 127 -18.53 0.78 19.52
N ARG A 128 -18.37 -0.56 19.59
CA ARG A 128 -17.23 -1.26 19.02
C ARG A 128 -17.61 -2.01 17.75
N TYR A 129 -16.82 -1.82 16.70
CA TYR A 129 -17.05 -2.43 15.39
C TYR A 129 -15.80 -3.15 14.90
N LEU A 130 -16.01 -4.32 14.30
CA LEU A 130 -15.00 -5.07 13.58
C LEU A 130 -15.30 -4.96 12.09
N CYS A 131 -14.35 -4.39 11.34
CA CYS A 131 -14.40 -4.28 9.89
C CYS A 131 -13.44 -5.29 9.28
N ILE A 132 -13.95 -6.23 8.48
CA ILE A 132 -13.16 -7.28 7.82
C ILE A 132 -13.17 -7.09 6.30
N GLN A 133 -12.08 -7.44 5.64
CA GLN A 133 -11.95 -7.42 4.18
C GLN A 133 -13.04 -8.28 3.54
N LYS A 134 -13.70 -7.76 2.50
CA LYS A 134 -14.75 -8.47 1.76
C LYS A 134 -14.19 -9.46 0.73
N MET A 135 -13.06 -9.09 0.12
CA MET A 135 -12.43 -9.84 -0.96
C MET A 135 -11.37 -10.79 -0.41
N LEU A 136 -11.06 -11.86 -1.15
CA LEU A 136 -9.97 -12.79 -0.79
C LEU A 136 -8.61 -12.08 -0.71
N PHE A 137 -8.39 -11.13 -1.61
CA PHE A 137 -7.24 -10.24 -1.59
C PHE A 137 -7.58 -8.89 -2.23
N THR A 138 -6.76 -7.89 -1.95
CA THR A 138 -6.72 -6.59 -2.63
C THR A 138 -5.30 -6.41 -3.16
N GLU A 139 -5.18 -6.20 -4.45
CA GLU A 139 -3.92 -5.87 -5.10
C GLU A 139 -3.67 -4.37 -4.98
N ILE A 140 -2.44 -4.00 -4.62
CA ILE A 140 -2.00 -2.61 -4.52
C ILE A 140 -0.74 -2.47 -5.38
N PRO A 141 -0.80 -1.74 -6.51
CA PRO A 141 0.41 -1.39 -7.23
C PRO A 141 1.21 -0.37 -6.41
N ILE A 142 2.51 -0.60 -6.28
CA ILE A 142 3.45 0.31 -5.64
C ILE A 142 4.54 0.69 -6.65
N ASP A 143 4.79 1.98 -6.78
CA ASP A 143 5.73 2.53 -7.75
C ASP A 143 6.97 3.09 -7.03
N GLY A 144 8.13 2.84 -7.60
CA GLY A 144 9.41 3.30 -7.10
C GLY A 144 9.67 4.75 -7.51
N ALA A 145 9.80 5.62 -6.52
CA ALA A 145 10.36 6.96 -6.71
C ALA A 145 11.83 6.96 -6.28
N ARG A 146 12.73 7.44 -7.15
CA ARG A 146 14.09 7.75 -6.71
C ARG A 146 14.00 8.84 -5.65
N LEU A 147 14.56 8.58 -4.47
CA LEU A 147 14.79 9.63 -3.49
C LEU A 147 15.80 10.60 -4.12
N SER A 148 15.33 11.77 -4.54
CA SER A 148 16.22 12.82 -5.02
C SER A 148 17.15 13.18 -3.87
N ALA A 149 18.45 13.02 -4.07
CA ALA A 149 19.45 13.56 -3.16
C ALA A 149 19.29 15.08 -3.15
N GLU A 150 18.65 15.62 -2.11
CA GLU A 150 18.79 17.04 -1.81
C GLU A 150 20.28 17.28 -1.54
N THR A 151 20.87 18.10 -2.40
CA THR A 151 22.29 18.47 -2.42
C THR A 151 22.58 19.53 -1.38
#